data_AF-A0A5N6XCV2-F1
#
_entry.id   AF-A0A5N6XCV2-F1
#
_cell.length_a   1.000
_cell.length_b   1.000
_cell.length_c   1.000
_cell.angle_alpha   90.00
_cell.angle_beta   90.00
_cell.angle_gamma   90.00
#
_symmetry.space_group_name_H-M   'P 1'
#
loop_
_entity.id
_entity.type
_entity.pdbx_description
1 polymer ?
#
loop_
_entity_poly.entity_id
_entity_poly.type
_entity_poly.pdbx_seq_one_letter_code
_entity_poly.pdbx_strand_id
1 'polypeptide(L)'
;MAPGRRKTIGRWSMYQELHDDVSRLLADTDLNFDFHDSDDDINPTKLRNTNIMGRFTCYNPGCRSKGWASKKIAITIRLYLGQKYNARVYHQRCKVCNSLSRPVLDESYAERVTYWVKQWNGVQVEKPPISGVSKGPHNKELCEGCKAGRCTESGDDWLVQLQRNRPRRGGYTLLSSYSKPNRK
;
A
#
# COMPACT_ATOMS: atom_id res chain seq x y z
N MET A 1 -33.14 -26.29 -12.72
CA MET A 1 -31.98 -25.38 -12.79
C MET A 1 -31.06 -25.67 -11.62
N ALA A 2 -29.84 -26.16 -11.86
CA ALA A 2 -28.89 -26.41 -10.77
C ALA A 2 -28.39 -25.07 -10.22
N PRO A 3 -28.30 -24.89 -8.88
CA PRO A 3 -27.73 -23.68 -8.31
C PRO A 3 -26.26 -23.57 -8.72
N GLY A 4 -25.92 -22.50 -9.46
CA GLY A 4 -24.55 -22.25 -9.90
C GLY A 4 -23.60 -22.24 -8.70
N ARG A 5 -22.54 -23.06 -8.76
CA ARG A 5 -21.47 -23.07 -7.75
C ARG A 5 -20.99 -21.63 -7.54
N ARG A 6 -21.26 -21.07 -6.35
CA ARG A 6 -20.64 -19.80 -5.94
C ARG A 6 -19.13 -20.02 -5.90
N LYS A 7 -18.38 -19.42 -6.82
CA LYS A 7 -16.92 -19.36 -6.76
C LYS A 7 -16.53 -18.77 -5.40
N THR A 8 -15.87 -19.56 -4.57
CA THR A 8 -15.32 -19.09 -3.30
C THR A 8 -14.22 -18.09 -3.62
N ILE A 9 -14.40 -16.83 -3.19
CA ILE A 9 -13.36 -15.81 -3.30
C ILE A 9 -12.18 -16.26 -2.41
N GLY A 10 -10.98 -16.31 -2.98
CA GLY A 10 -9.75 -16.60 -2.22
C GLY A 10 -9.54 -15.58 -1.11
N ARG A 11 -8.73 -15.91 -0.10
CA ARG A 11 -8.40 -14.98 1.02
C ARG A 11 -7.35 -13.93 0.64
N TRP A 12 -6.76 -14.09 -0.54
CA TRP A 12 -5.76 -13.22 -1.13
C TRP A 12 -5.82 -13.36 -2.65
N SER A 13 -5.08 -12.51 -3.35
CA SER A 13 -4.86 -12.58 -4.79
C SER A 13 -3.50 -11.96 -5.14
N MET A 14 -2.99 -12.32 -6.31
CA MET A 14 -1.88 -11.62 -6.95
C MET A 14 -2.42 -10.69 -8.04
N TYR A 15 -1.63 -9.68 -8.42
CA TYR A 15 -2.02 -8.61 -9.34
C TYR A 15 -0.97 -8.48 -10.45
N GLN A 16 -0.85 -9.51 -11.29
CA GLN A 16 0.10 -9.52 -12.42
C GLN A 16 -0.18 -8.38 -13.41
N GLU A 17 -1.44 -7.97 -13.53
CA GLU A 17 -1.87 -6.83 -14.35
C GLU A 17 -1.25 -5.49 -13.92
N LEU A 18 -0.71 -5.39 -12.71
CA LEU A 18 -0.03 -4.19 -12.20
C LEU A 18 1.50 -4.28 -12.35
N HIS A 19 2.01 -5.31 -13.02
CA HIS A 19 3.45 -5.49 -13.24
C HIS A 19 4.05 -4.34 -14.05
N ASP A 20 3.36 -3.87 -15.09
CA ASP A 20 3.85 -2.79 -15.95
C ASP A 20 4.12 -1.49 -15.17
N ASP A 21 3.32 -1.21 -14.12
CA ASP A 21 3.53 -0.06 -13.25
C ASP A 21 4.77 -0.23 -12.37
N VAL A 22 5.03 -1.44 -11.88
CA VAL A 22 6.27 -1.76 -11.14
C VAL A 22 7.48 -1.67 -12.06
N SER A 23 7.43 -2.24 -13.25
CA SER A 23 8.52 -2.21 -14.23
C SER A 23 8.86 -0.78 -14.64
N ARG A 24 7.85 0.08 -14.84
CA ARG A 24 8.05 1.51 -15.12
C ARG A 24 8.77 2.22 -13.98
N LEU A 25 8.45 1.90 -12.73
CA LEU A 25 9.10 2.50 -11.56
C LEU A 25 10.49 1.91 -11.24
N LEU A 26 10.84 0.75 -11.80
CA LEU A 26 12.18 0.14 -11.70
C LEU A 26 13.14 0.62 -12.79
N ALA A 27 12.61 1.04 -13.94
CA ALA A 27 13.40 1.45 -15.11
C ALA A 27 14.36 2.62 -14.86
N ASP A 28 14.14 3.43 -13.81
CA ASP A 28 15.05 4.50 -13.38
C ASP A 28 16.35 3.98 -12.70
N THR A 29 16.41 2.68 -12.38
CA THR A 29 17.49 2.08 -11.58
C THR A 29 18.21 0.91 -12.26
N ASP A 30 18.05 0.75 -13.58
CA ASP A 30 18.59 -0.36 -14.38
C ASP A 30 18.20 -1.76 -13.84
N LEU A 31 17.12 -1.83 -13.07
CA LEU A 31 16.56 -3.08 -12.57
C LEU A 31 15.47 -3.56 -13.54
N ASN A 32 15.61 -4.79 -14.04
CA ASN A 32 14.61 -5.45 -14.86
C ASN A 32 14.19 -6.77 -14.20
N PHE A 33 12.90 -6.89 -13.89
CA PHE A 33 12.36 -8.03 -13.17
C PHE A 33 11.14 -8.58 -13.90
N ASP A 34 10.96 -9.90 -13.86
CA ASP A 34 9.72 -10.54 -14.31
C ASP A 34 8.76 -10.80 -13.14
N PHE A 35 7.47 -10.83 -13.44
CA PHE A 35 6.47 -11.32 -12.50
C PHE A 35 6.54 -12.86 -12.35
N HIS A 36 6.48 -13.35 -11.11
CA HIS A 36 6.44 -14.77 -10.79
C HIS A 36 5.01 -15.26 -10.56
N ASP A 37 4.46 -15.98 -11.53
CA ASP A 37 3.04 -16.38 -11.57
C ASP A 37 2.64 -17.41 -10.51
N SER A 38 3.58 -18.12 -9.89
CA SER A 38 3.27 -19.08 -8.84
C SER A 38 3.06 -18.38 -7.50
N ASP A 39 1.92 -18.62 -6.86
CA ASP A 39 1.64 -18.14 -5.51
C ASP A 39 2.05 -19.16 -4.43
N ASP A 40 3.26 -19.71 -4.54
CA ASP A 40 3.83 -20.59 -3.53
C ASP A 40 4.86 -19.86 -2.65
N ASP A 41 5.11 -20.43 -1.47
CA ASP A 41 6.14 -19.94 -0.55
C ASP A 41 7.45 -20.74 -0.75
N ILE A 42 7.65 -21.35 -1.93
CA ILE A 42 8.80 -22.21 -2.22
C ILE A 42 9.97 -21.36 -2.70
N ASN A 43 11.09 -21.46 -1.99
CA ASN A 43 12.38 -20.87 -2.35
C ASN A 43 12.41 -19.34 -2.65
N PRO A 44 11.63 -18.46 -1.97
CA PRO A 44 11.90 -17.03 -2.09
C PRO A 44 13.27 -16.71 -1.47
N THR A 45 14.09 -15.94 -2.18
CA THR A 45 15.39 -15.48 -1.68
C THR A 45 15.22 -14.39 -0.62
N LYS A 46 14.16 -13.57 -0.75
CA LYS A 46 13.79 -12.55 0.24
C LYS A 46 12.27 -12.47 0.34
N LEU A 47 11.78 -12.12 1.52
CA LEU A 47 10.35 -11.96 1.80
C LEU A 47 10.13 -10.73 2.69
N ARG A 48 9.11 -9.94 2.38
CA ARG A 48 8.67 -8.83 3.23
C ARG A 48 7.15 -8.82 3.39
N ASN A 49 6.72 -8.82 4.65
CA ASN A 49 5.35 -8.46 5.02
C ASN A 49 5.28 -6.95 5.27
N THR A 50 4.34 -6.28 4.63
CA THR A 50 4.12 -4.83 4.76
C THR A 50 2.68 -4.49 4.41
N ASN A 51 2.36 -3.20 4.20
CA ASN A 51 1.00 -2.75 3.93
C ASN A 51 0.93 -1.78 2.74
N ILE A 52 -0.20 -1.82 2.03
CA ILE A 52 -0.57 -0.89 0.95
C ILE A 52 -1.97 -0.31 1.21
N MET A 53 -2.39 0.58 0.33
CA MET A 53 -3.67 1.26 0.36
C MET A 53 -4.58 0.78 -0.78
N GLY A 54 -5.87 1.04 -0.61
CA GLY A 54 -6.87 0.71 -1.62
C GLY A 54 -8.28 0.78 -1.07
N ARG A 55 -9.22 0.24 -1.85
CA ARG A 55 -10.64 0.24 -1.54
C ARG A 55 -11.24 -1.14 -1.72
N PHE A 56 -12.26 -1.44 -0.94
CA PHE A 56 -13.05 -2.65 -1.04
C PHE A 56 -14.49 -2.30 -1.37
N THR A 57 -15.15 -3.20 -2.11
CA THR A 57 -16.56 -3.09 -2.47
C THR A 57 -17.30 -4.27 -1.84
N CYS A 58 -18.37 -3.99 -1.10
CA CYS A 58 -19.22 -5.07 -0.60
C CYS A 58 -20.17 -5.51 -1.72
N TYR A 59 -20.01 -6.74 -2.21
CA TYR A 59 -20.85 -7.30 -3.27
C TYR A 59 -22.11 -8.03 -2.75
N ASN A 60 -22.33 -8.05 -1.43
CA ASN A 60 -23.55 -8.63 -0.87
C ASN A 60 -24.73 -7.67 -1.09
N PRO A 61 -25.73 -8.01 -1.93
CA PRO A 61 -26.85 -7.11 -2.23
C PRO A 61 -27.73 -6.80 -1.01
N GLY A 62 -27.75 -7.69 0.00
CA GLY A 62 -28.46 -7.45 1.26
C GLY A 62 -27.68 -6.61 2.27
N CYS A 63 -26.45 -6.19 1.94
CA CYS A 63 -25.63 -5.41 2.85
C CYS A 63 -25.79 -3.90 2.61
N ARG A 64 -26.05 -3.16 3.69
CA ARG A 64 -26.08 -1.69 3.66
C ARG A 64 -24.71 -1.02 3.41
N SER A 65 -23.61 -1.77 3.48
CA SER A 65 -22.27 -1.23 3.22
C SER A 65 -22.03 -1.14 1.71
N LYS A 66 -21.66 0.03 1.21
CA LYS A 66 -21.26 0.21 -0.20
C LYS A 66 -19.79 -0.14 -0.47
N GLY A 67 -19.00 -0.41 0.56
CA GLY A 67 -17.54 -0.53 0.48
C GLY A 67 -16.82 0.32 1.52
N TRP A 68 -15.50 0.16 1.60
CA TRP A 68 -14.65 0.91 2.54
C TRP A 68 -13.27 1.14 1.95
N ALA A 69 -12.67 2.28 2.24
CA ALA A 69 -11.25 2.51 1.99
C ALA A 69 -10.43 1.87 3.11
N SER A 70 -9.27 1.31 2.78
CA SER A 70 -8.35 0.72 3.74
C SER A 70 -6.96 1.26 3.47
N LYS A 71 -6.34 1.84 4.51
CA LYS A 71 -4.94 2.27 4.46
C LYS A 71 -3.96 1.20 4.94
N LYS A 72 -4.48 0.00 5.23
CA LYS A 72 -3.74 -1.11 5.81
C LYS A 72 -4.22 -2.42 5.21
N ILE A 73 -3.95 -2.58 3.91
CA ILE A 73 -4.12 -3.84 3.19
C ILE A 73 -2.80 -4.58 3.31
N ALA A 74 -2.81 -5.74 3.96
CA ALA A 74 -1.59 -6.53 4.10
C ALA A 74 -1.13 -7.04 2.72
N ILE A 75 0.19 -7.02 2.52
CA ILE A 75 0.85 -7.55 1.33
C ILE A 75 2.09 -8.34 1.78
N THR A 76 2.32 -9.47 1.14
CA THR A 76 3.59 -10.21 1.21
C THR A 76 4.29 -10.08 -0.14
N ILE A 77 5.43 -9.39 -0.17
CA ILE A 77 6.28 -9.24 -1.34
C ILE A 77 7.36 -10.32 -1.26
N ARG A 78 7.63 -11.03 -2.34
CA ARG A 78 8.63 -12.10 -2.42
C ARG A 78 9.56 -11.84 -3.59
N LEU A 79 10.85 -12.05 -3.36
CA LEU A 79 11.90 -12.04 -4.37
C LEU A 79 12.34 -13.48 -4.61
N TYR A 80 12.65 -13.82 -5.85
CA TYR A 80 13.11 -15.13 -6.27
C TYR A 80 14.40 -15.01 -7.09
N LEU A 81 15.09 -16.12 -7.28
CA LEU A 81 16.23 -16.20 -8.19
C LEU A 81 15.81 -15.88 -9.64
N GLY A 82 16.76 -15.39 -10.44
CA GLY A 82 16.52 -15.04 -11.84
C GLY A 82 15.74 -13.74 -12.04
N GLN A 83 15.88 -12.79 -11.11
CA GLN A 83 15.22 -11.48 -11.16
C GLN A 83 13.69 -11.58 -11.29
N LYS A 84 13.09 -12.42 -10.44
CA LYS A 84 11.64 -12.58 -10.39
C LYS A 84 11.09 -12.11 -9.06
N TYR A 85 9.89 -11.54 -9.07
CA TYR A 85 9.18 -11.19 -7.86
C TYR A 85 7.69 -11.51 -8.01
N ASN A 86 6.99 -11.64 -6.89
CA ASN A 86 5.54 -11.50 -6.90
C ASN A 86 5.09 -10.78 -5.63
N ALA A 87 3.78 -10.53 -5.55
CA ALA A 87 3.19 -10.05 -4.32
C ALA A 87 1.79 -10.62 -4.08
N ARG A 88 1.61 -11.21 -2.90
CA ARG A 88 0.34 -11.70 -2.38
C ARG A 88 -0.35 -10.59 -1.61
N VAL A 89 -1.53 -10.19 -2.05
CA VAL A 89 -2.34 -9.14 -1.42
C VAL A 89 -3.52 -9.76 -0.70
N TYR A 90 -3.66 -9.50 0.60
CA TYR A 90 -4.69 -10.11 1.41
C TYR A 90 -6.02 -9.34 1.33
N HIS A 91 -7.11 -10.09 1.35
CA HIS A 91 -8.46 -9.56 1.27
C HIS A 91 -8.96 -9.09 2.64
N GLN A 92 -10.05 -8.32 2.65
CA GLN A 92 -10.72 -7.88 3.87
C GLN A 92 -12.20 -8.21 3.82
N ARG A 93 -12.80 -8.37 5.00
CA ARG A 93 -14.21 -8.65 5.19
C ARG A 93 -14.98 -7.39 5.48
N CYS A 94 -16.19 -7.32 4.93
CA CYS A 94 -17.12 -6.25 5.22
C CYS A 94 -17.46 -6.25 6.72
N LYS A 95 -17.31 -5.12 7.40
CA LYS A 95 -17.65 -4.98 8.82
C LYS A 95 -19.12 -5.30 9.14
N VAL A 96 -20.03 -5.11 8.17
CA VAL A 96 -21.47 -5.25 8.40
C VAL A 96 -21.96 -6.67 8.17
N CYS A 97 -21.58 -7.30 7.06
CA CYS A 97 -22.09 -8.62 6.70
C CYS A 97 -21.02 -9.73 6.64
N ASN A 98 -19.78 -9.40 6.99
CA ASN A 98 -18.64 -10.31 7.00
C ASN A 98 -18.28 -10.95 5.63
N SER A 99 -18.89 -10.48 4.54
CA SER A 99 -18.57 -10.93 3.18
C SER A 99 -17.14 -10.55 2.82
N LEU A 100 -16.40 -11.48 2.23
CA LEU A 100 -15.05 -11.25 1.79
C LEU A 100 -15.02 -10.39 0.52
N SER A 101 -14.09 -9.44 0.43
CA SER A 101 -13.88 -8.59 -0.75
C SER A 101 -12.42 -8.59 -1.16
N ARG A 102 -12.17 -8.76 -2.46
CA ARG A 102 -10.90 -8.44 -3.10
C ARG A 102 -10.74 -6.89 -3.16
N PRO A 103 -9.55 -6.33 -2.91
CA PRO A 103 -9.37 -4.88 -3.01
C PRO A 103 -9.18 -4.42 -4.45
N VAL A 104 -9.61 -3.18 -4.70
CA VAL A 104 -9.13 -2.34 -5.81
C VAL A 104 -7.95 -1.55 -5.25
N LEU A 105 -6.78 -1.74 -5.84
CA LEU A 105 -5.53 -1.15 -5.38
C LEU A 105 -5.31 0.21 -6.04
N ASP A 106 -4.59 1.09 -5.34
CA ASP A 106 -4.10 2.36 -5.87
C ASP A 106 -2.58 2.26 -6.13
N GLU A 107 -1.96 3.39 -6.49
CA GLU A 107 -0.53 3.51 -6.81
C GLU A 107 0.39 2.98 -5.71
N SER A 108 -0.08 2.94 -4.45
CA SER A 108 0.71 2.44 -3.33
C SER A 108 1.13 0.98 -3.48
N TYR A 109 0.44 0.18 -4.32
CA TYR A 109 0.90 -1.16 -4.67
C TYR A 109 2.25 -1.11 -5.40
N ALA A 110 2.31 -0.42 -6.54
CA ALA A 110 3.49 -0.40 -7.38
C ALA A 110 4.65 0.29 -6.67
N GLU A 111 4.39 1.40 -5.97
CA GLU A 111 5.40 2.10 -5.15
C GLU A 111 6.00 1.19 -4.08
N ARG A 112 5.16 0.46 -3.32
CA ARG A 112 5.62 -0.40 -2.22
C ARG A 112 6.41 -1.58 -2.72
N VAL A 113 5.96 -2.22 -3.80
CA VAL A 113 6.67 -3.36 -4.41
C VAL A 113 8.02 -2.89 -4.92
N THR A 114 8.05 -1.81 -5.70
CA THR A 114 9.28 -1.21 -6.24
C THR A 114 10.27 -0.84 -5.13
N TYR A 115 9.80 -0.20 -4.06
CA TYR A 115 10.64 0.18 -2.93
C TYR A 115 11.41 -1.01 -2.36
N TRP A 116 10.74 -2.14 -2.12
CA TRP A 116 11.39 -3.33 -1.57
C TRP A 116 12.30 -4.03 -2.58
N VAL A 117 11.91 -4.09 -3.85
CA VAL A 117 12.78 -4.61 -4.91
C VAL A 117 14.07 -3.77 -5.01
N LYS A 118 13.97 -2.43 -5.03
CA LYS A 118 15.13 -1.52 -5.02
C LYS A 118 16.02 -1.74 -3.78
N GLN A 119 15.42 -1.73 -2.58
CA GLN A 119 16.14 -1.97 -1.33
C GLN A 119 16.89 -3.30 -1.32
N TRP A 120 16.25 -4.37 -1.82
CA TRP A 120 16.87 -5.69 -1.88
C TRP A 120 18.03 -5.80 -2.86
N ASN A 121 18.09 -4.91 -3.86
CA ASN A 121 19.16 -4.82 -4.84
C ASN A 121 20.16 -3.68 -4.50
N GLY A 122 20.13 -3.15 -3.27
CA GLY A 122 21.13 -2.17 -2.79
C GLY A 122 20.95 -0.74 -3.32
N VAL A 123 19.85 -0.48 -4.04
CA VAL A 123 19.51 0.86 -4.52
C VAL A 123 19.13 1.74 -3.32
N GLN A 124 19.79 2.89 -3.20
CA GLN A 124 19.43 3.90 -2.21
C GLN A 124 18.09 4.51 -2.60
N VAL A 125 17.05 4.17 -1.85
CA VAL A 125 15.74 4.82 -1.95
C VAL A 125 15.50 5.62 -0.68
N GLU A 126 15.11 6.89 -0.85
CA GLU A 126 14.62 7.67 0.27
C GLU A 126 13.47 6.92 0.93
N LYS A 127 13.31 7.06 2.25
CA LYS A 127 12.06 6.65 2.89
C LYS A 127 11.01 7.63 2.38
N PRO A 128 10.01 7.21 1.58
CA PRO A 128 8.99 8.16 1.16
C PRO A 128 8.31 8.89 2.38
N PRO A 129 7.48 9.92 2.13
CA PRO A 129 6.78 10.67 3.18
C PRO A 129 5.47 10.01 3.61
N ILE A 130 5.19 9.95 4.93
CA ILE A 130 4.02 9.29 5.54
C ILE A 130 2.68 9.69 4.87
N SER A 131 2.05 8.74 4.17
CA SER A 131 0.82 8.98 3.40
C SER A 131 -0.46 8.81 4.23
N GLY A 132 -0.80 9.87 4.97
CA GLY A 132 -2.16 10.13 5.46
C GLY A 132 -2.67 9.28 6.62
N VAL A 133 -3.33 9.94 7.57
CA VAL A 133 -3.86 9.35 8.81
C VAL A 133 -5.01 8.37 8.54
N SER A 134 -5.02 7.20 9.18
CA SER A 134 -6.21 6.32 9.18
C SER A 134 -7.30 6.92 10.08
N LYS A 135 -8.57 6.66 9.79
CA LYS A 135 -9.69 7.15 10.62
C LYS A 135 -9.95 6.29 11.86
N GLY A 136 -9.04 5.39 12.22
CA GLY A 136 -9.22 4.46 13.33
C GLY A 136 -8.32 3.23 13.26
N PRO A 137 -8.30 2.41 14.33
CA PRO A 137 -7.47 1.22 14.40
C PRO A 137 -7.85 0.21 13.32
N HIS A 138 -6.84 -0.49 12.81
CA HIS A 138 -7.04 -1.59 11.87
C HIS A 138 -7.74 -2.76 12.59
N ASN A 139 -8.84 -3.25 12.02
CA ASN A 139 -9.59 -4.36 12.59
C ASN A 139 -9.02 -5.70 12.11
N LYS A 140 -8.24 -6.35 12.98
CA LYS A 140 -7.55 -7.62 12.71
C LYS A 140 -8.52 -8.76 12.35
N GLU A 141 -9.71 -8.77 12.96
CA GLU A 141 -10.74 -9.81 12.72
C GLU A 141 -11.33 -9.76 11.31
N LEU A 142 -11.21 -8.62 10.63
CA LEU A 142 -11.70 -8.44 9.27
C LEU A 142 -10.60 -8.57 8.23
N CYS A 143 -9.33 -8.67 8.64
CA CYS A 143 -8.18 -8.69 7.75
C CYS A 143 -7.64 -10.12 7.58
N GLU A 144 -7.67 -10.65 6.35
CA GLU A 144 -7.15 -12.00 6.10
C GLU A 144 -5.63 -12.07 6.26
N GLY A 145 -4.92 -10.94 6.12
CA GLY A 145 -3.49 -10.86 6.41
C GLY A 145 -3.18 -10.96 7.89
N CYS A 146 -3.99 -10.36 8.77
CA CYS A 146 -3.85 -10.54 10.22
C CYS A 146 -4.12 -11.99 10.62
N LYS A 147 -5.18 -12.59 10.08
CA LYS A 147 -5.52 -14.00 10.32
C LYS A 147 -4.44 -14.97 9.84
N ALA A 148 -3.69 -14.59 8.82
CA ALA A 148 -2.55 -15.36 8.31
C ALA A 148 -1.23 -15.07 9.06
N GLY A 149 -1.20 -14.14 10.02
CA GLY A 149 0.04 -13.72 10.68
C GLY A 149 0.99 -12.91 9.79
N ARG A 150 0.47 -12.29 8.72
CA ARG A 150 1.23 -11.63 7.65
C ARG A 150 1.00 -10.12 7.59
N CYS A 151 0.11 -9.59 8.44
CA CYS A 151 -0.05 -8.15 8.60
C CYS A 151 0.85 -7.64 9.72
N THR A 152 1.68 -6.65 9.42
CA THR A 152 2.58 -6.06 10.41
C THR A 152 1.81 -5.13 11.34
N GLU A 153 1.89 -5.38 12.65
CA GLU A 153 1.26 -4.53 13.67
C GLU A 153 2.04 -3.24 13.94
N SER A 154 3.36 -3.27 13.74
CA SER A 154 4.26 -2.16 14.01
C SER A 154 3.86 -0.92 13.21
N GLY A 155 3.43 0.11 13.95
CA GLY A 155 3.31 1.48 13.46
C GLY A 155 4.63 2.06 12.95
N ASP A 156 5.75 1.34 13.08
CA ASP A 156 7.09 1.74 12.63
C ASP A 156 7.37 1.45 11.15
N ASP A 157 6.48 0.72 10.49
CA ASP A 157 6.37 0.78 9.04
C ASP A 157 5.25 1.77 8.74
N TRP A 158 5.60 3.06 8.80
CA TRP A 158 4.96 4.13 8.03
C TRP A 158 3.66 4.80 8.50
N LEU A 159 3.04 4.43 9.63
CA LEU A 159 1.63 4.81 9.84
C LEU A 159 1.25 5.47 11.17
N VAL A 160 2.16 5.86 12.07
CA VAL A 160 1.75 6.33 13.40
C VAL A 160 2.55 7.53 13.93
N GLN A 161 1.79 8.58 14.31
CA GLN A 161 2.10 9.75 15.16
C GLN A 161 2.81 10.95 14.45
N LEU A 162 2.39 12.23 14.61
CA LEU A 162 1.87 12.93 15.78
C LEU A 162 0.85 14.03 15.41
N GLN A 163 -0.26 14.11 16.16
CA GLN A 163 -0.82 15.40 16.54
C GLN A 163 0.09 15.99 17.62
N ARG A 164 0.68 17.16 17.35
CA ARG A 164 1.18 18.21 18.29
C ARG A 164 2.51 18.78 17.81
N ASN A 165 2.43 19.78 16.93
CA ASN A 165 3.05 21.11 17.12
C ASN A 165 3.12 21.83 15.76
N ARG A 166 2.38 22.92 15.66
CA ARG A 166 2.35 23.83 14.50
C ARG A 166 2.91 25.18 14.95
N PRO A 167 3.91 25.75 14.27
CA PRO A 167 4.00 27.19 14.12
C PRO A 167 3.47 27.59 12.75
N ARG A 168 2.68 28.67 12.70
CA ARG A 168 2.15 29.28 11.48
C ARG A 168 3.30 29.92 10.69
N ARG A 169 3.53 29.49 9.45
CA ARG A 169 4.14 30.35 8.39
C ARG A 169 3.08 31.41 8.02
N GLY A 170 3.35 32.65 7.66
CA GLY A 170 4.55 33.39 7.27
C GLY A 170 4.04 34.63 6.52
N GLY A 171 4.88 35.64 6.27
CA GLY A 171 4.50 36.74 5.39
C GLY A 171 5.66 37.69 5.13
N TYR A 172 6.28 37.58 3.94
CA TYR A 172 7.09 38.63 3.35
C TYR A 172 6.69 38.78 1.89
N THR A 173 6.35 40.01 1.50
CA THR A 173 6.25 40.48 0.12
C THR A 173 7.15 41.70 -0.03
N LEU A 174 7.83 41.77 -1.17
CA LEU A 174 8.93 42.67 -1.52
C LEU A 174 8.49 44.05 -2.04
N LEU A 175 9.37 45.02 -1.77
CA LEU A 175 9.75 46.21 -2.55
C LEU A 175 8.78 47.39 -2.69
N SER A 176 9.20 48.55 -2.15
CA SER A 176 9.36 49.77 -2.96
C SER A 176 10.35 50.73 -2.31
N SER A 177 11.34 51.13 -3.11
CA SER A 177 12.36 52.15 -2.89
C SER A 177 11.80 53.57 -2.82
N TYR A 178 12.24 54.39 -1.86
CA TYR A 178 12.34 55.86 -2.00
C TYR A 178 13.46 56.40 -1.11
N SER A 179 14.17 57.41 -1.61
CA SER A 179 15.40 57.98 -1.03
C SER A 179 15.15 59.41 -0.50
N LYS A 180 15.84 59.75 0.60
CA LYS A 180 16.18 61.09 1.18
C LYS A 180 15.10 61.87 1.97
N PRO A 181 15.46 62.87 2.82
CA PRO A 181 16.75 63.22 3.43
C PRO A 181 16.72 63.52 4.96
N ASN A 182 17.95 63.71 5.47
CA ASN A 182 18.44 64.17 6.77
C ASN A 182 17.80 65.45 7.36
N ARG A 183 17.70 65.53 8.71
CA ARG A 183 17.58 66.71 9.64
C ARG A 183 17.17 66.16 11.03
N LYS A 184 17.73 66.50 12.19
CA LYS A 184 18.75 67.44 12.68
C LYS A 184 19.46 66.75 13.86
#